data_AF-A0A2V8J4D4-F1
#
_entry.id   AF-A0A2V8J4D4-F1
#
_cell.length_a   1.000
_cell.length_b   1.000
_cell.length_c   1.000
_cell.angle_alpha   90.00
_cell.angle_beta   90.00
_cell.angle_gamma   90.00
#
_symmetry.space_group_name_H-M   'P 1'
#
loop_
_entity.id
_entity.type
_entity.pdbx_description
1 polymer ?
#
loop_
_entity_poly.entity_id
_entity_poly.type
_entity_poly.pdbx_seq_one_letter_code
_entity_poly.pdbx_strand_id
1 'polypeptide(L)'
;MPFQYEGYRSPFANSIAELMLRRGDIAARQAEQSGNAWAGAAQNIGQAVAAIPAQIQQAQRAQLVDANLASEITDRNAQATQRTAALKANSAVDQIMQTSLKQDPTTGVFSFDRPTFEQGLIQGGMGHLYPTLAETLDKLDASATKRNAEGRTMLAETLVGIGKAGYTPQSVLSGAAFLKANQVITNDHLQPVLDAITADPSPANIQAVVTKLGTAIPEYGKLLDAEETRKAGLAKTTADTAKLTADTAKATAEADKFAAEAANLKQYGSATKPNFEQKNVTLDGKANQLVNFDPRSGQMFLPGSSDPINVSRVKANPPASMQVNVGQQSDVKETVAGMRDGSLPPQLPGRASKEYVALMAEAHRQGYDLATAAQDWTATQKHLATLNGAQQTRLRQAISTASDSLGVIEDLATQWDGGKFPLLNKANLAMAKAGALGAKAQQIATNLEAQITDVTSELGNVYMGGNSPTDHALSLAGKNLSADWTKDQLLSAIKLARTNLQIRTNSITNAGAITASSQQTPPPAPAATPSATTPTSTMPANVSAVLKGQKPGRYTLSDGSVWLVQADGSIQKGS
;
A
#
# COMPACT_ATOMS: atom_id res chain seq x y z
N MET A 1 138.50 -85.02 -29.25
CA MET A 1 138.01 -83.70 -29.71
C MET A 1 136.50 -83.66 -29.49
N PRO A 2 135.91 -82.55 -28.99
CA PRO A 2 134.53 -82.49 -28.51
C PRO A 2 133.56 -82.02 -29.62
N PHE A 3 132.32 -82.51 -29.60
CA PHE A 3 131.20 -81.91 -30.34
C PHE A 3 130.02 -81.68 -29.40
N GLN A 4 129.62 -80.41 -29.30
CA GLN A 4 128.40 -79.94 -28.65
C GLN A 4 127.21 -80.20 -29.58
N TYR A 5 126.05 -80.59 -29.04
CA TYR A 5 124.77 -80.58 -29.76
C TYR A 5 123.77 -79.68 -29.02
N GLU A 6 123.28 -78.67 -29.74
CA GLU A 6 122.29 -77.68 -29.33
C GLU A 6 120.89 -78.30 -29.08
N GLY A 7 120.15 -77.71 -28.14
CA GLY A 7 118.82 -78.16 -27.73
C GLY A 7 117.74 -77.94 -28.80
N TYR A 8 117.01 -79.01 -29.11
CA TYR A 8 115.87 -79.03 -30.02
C TYR A 8 114.66 -78.29 -29.39
N ARG A 9 114.35 -77.08 -29.85
CA ARG A 9 113.08 -76.39 -29.55
C ARG A 9 111.98 -76.94 -30.47
N SER A 10 111.00 -77.64 -29.91
CA SER A 10 109.83 -78.13 -30.65
C SER A 10 108.88 -76.99 -31.00
N PRO A 11 108.52 -76.79 -32.30
CA PRO A 11 107.60 -75.74 -32.74
C PRO A 11 106.12 -76.02 -32.40
N PHE A 12 105.78 -77.18 -31.81
CA PHE A 12 104.39 -77.60 -31.57
C PHE A 12 103.85 -77.26 -30.17
N ALA A 13 104.70 -76.84 -29.24
CA ALA A 13 104.25 -76.49 -27.88
C ALA A 13 103.43 -75.18 -27.84
N ASN A 14 103.75 -74.22 -28.71
CA ASN A 14 103.04 -72.94 -28.76
C ASN A 14 101.64 -73.07 -29.41
N SER A 15 101.44 -73.98 -30.35
CA SER A 15 100.14 -74.11 -31.05
C SER A 15 99.03 -74.71 -30.19
N ILE A 16 99.36 -75.56 -29.21
CA ILE A 16 98.35 -76.16 -28.31
C ILE A 16 97.90 -75.17 -27.24
N ALA A 17 98.83 -74.38 -26.68
CA ALA A 17 98.50 -73.34 -25.72
C ALA A 17 97.61 -72.24 -26.32
N GLU A 18 97.88 -71.84 -27.57
CA GLU A 18 97.11 -70.83 -28.29
C GLU A 18 95.70 -71.32 -28.67
N LEU A 19 95.55 -72.61 -28.97
CA LEU A 19 94.24 -73.23 -29.24
C LEU A 19 93.36 -73.31 -27.98
N MET A 20 93.96 -73.60 -26.82
CA MET A 20 93.24 -73.64 -25.54
C MET A 20 92.80 -72.25 -25.09
N LEU A 21 93.63 -71.22 -25.29
CA LEU A 21 93.27 -69.83 -25.02
C LEU A 21 92.11 -69.36 -25.91
N ARG A 22 92.16 -69.64 -27.22
CA ARG A 22 91.04 -69.32 -28.13
C ARG A 22 89.74 -70.04 -27.76
N ARG A 23 89.83 -71.29 -27.29
CA ARG A 23 88.63 -72.04 -26.87
C ARG A 23 88.03 -71.47 -25.58
N GLY A 24 88.88 -70.99 -24.66
CA GLY A 24 88.45 -70.25 -23.47
C GLY A 24 87.73 -68.95 -23.84
N ASP A 25 88.28 -68.15 -24.75
CA ASP A 25 87.68 -66.88 -25.18
C ASP A 25 86.34 -67.05 -25.89
N ILE A 26 86.17 -68.10 -26.70
CA ILE A 26 84.89 -68.39 -27.38
C ILE A 26 83.82 -68.80 -26.35
N ALA A 27 84.18 -69.63 -25.37
CA ALA A 27 83.26 -70.03 -24.31
C ALA A 27 82.86 -68.84 -23.42
N ALA A 28 83.81 -67.95 -23.11
CA ALA A 28 83.56 -66.73 -22.34
C ALA A 28 82.59 -65.78 -23.07
N ARG A 29 82.78 -65.54 -24.38
CA ARG A 29 81.85 -64.69 -25.16
C ARG A 29 80.46 -65.30 -25.30
N GLN A 30 80.36 -66.62 -25.39
CA GLN A 30 79.06 -67.31 -25.45
C GLN A 30 78.32 -67.24 -24.10
N ALA A 31 79.06 -67.24 -22.98
CA ALA A 31 78.49 -67.00 -21.66
C ALA A 31 78.04 -65.54 -21.48
N GLU A 32 78.79 -64.55 -21.98
CA GLU A 32 78.38 -63.14 -21.94
C GLU A 32 77.13 -62.85 -22.79
N GLN A 33 77.03 -63.44 -23.99
CA GLN A 33 75.85 -63.28 -24.84
C GLN A 33 74.60 -63.89 -24.21
N SER A 34 74.73 -65.07 -23.60
CA SER A 34 73.60 -65.69 -22.90
C SER A 34 73.23 -64.92 -21.63
N GLY A 35 74.21 -64.42 -20.87
CA GLY A 35 73.98 -63.53 -19.72
C GLY A 35 73.23 -62.25 -20.10
N ASN A 36 73.59 -61.60 -21.21
CA ASN A 36 72.91 -60.40 -21.69
C ASN A 36 71.48 -60.70 -22.19
N ALA A 37 71.25 -61.86 -22.81
CA ALA A 37 69.91 -62.27 -23.24
C ALA A 37 68.98 -62.54 -22.02
N TRP A 38 69.50 -63.21 -20.98
CA TRP A 38 68.76 -63.44 -19.75
C TRP A 38 68.52 -62.15 -18.95
N ALA A 39 69.49 -61.22 -18.93
CA ALA A 39 69.32 -59.92 -18.31
C ALA A 39 68.23 -59.08 -19.00
N GLY A 40 68.20 -59.09 -20.34
CA GLY A 40 67.14 -58.43 -21.12
C GLY A 40 65.77 -59.07 -20.92
N ALA A 41 65.69 -60.40 -20.88
CA ALA A 41 64.44 -61.11 -20.58
C ALA A 41 63.94 -60.81 -19.16
N ALA A 42 64.83 -60.79 -18.17
CA ALA A 42 64.50 -60.44 -16.79
C ALA A 42 64.04 -58.98 -16.65
N GLN A 43 64.65 -58.04 -17.37
CA GLN A 43 64.19 -56.65 -17.42
C GLN A 43 62.80 -56.53 -18.07
N ASN A 44 62.54 -57.23 -19.17
CA ASN A 44 61.23 -57.20 -19.83
C ASN A 44 60.13 -57.81 -18.96
N ILE A 45 60.41 -58.92 -18.26
CA ILE A 45 59.46 -59.51 -17.29
C ILE A 45 59.27 -58.56 -16.11
N GLY A 46 60.33 -57.93 -15.60
CA GLY A 46 60.23 -56.94 -14.53
C GLY A 46 59.38 -55.72 -14.90
N GLN A 47 59.53 -55.21 -16.12
CA GLN A 47 58.71 -54.10 -16.64
C GLN A 47 57.26 -54.52 -16.88
N ALA A 48 57.03 -55.72 -17.42
CA ALA A 48 55.69 -56.25 -17.63
C ALA A 48 54.96 -56.48 -16.29
N VAL A 49 55.63 -57.07 -15.29
CA VAL A 49 55.06 -57.30 -13.96
C VAL A 49 54.81 -55.99 -13.22
N ALA A 50 55.68 -54.98 -13.39
CA ALA A 50 55.47 -53.65 -12.83
C ALA A 50 54.29 -52.89 -13.47
N ALA A 51 53.89 -53.24 -14.70
CA ALA A 51 52.75 -52.63 -15.38
C ALA A 51 51.39 -53.24 -15.02
N ILE A 52 51.36 -54.47 -14.47
CA ILE A 52 50.13 -55.18 -14.09
C ILE A 52 49.27 -54.37 -13.09
N PRO A 53 49.82 -53.78 -12.01
CA PRO A 53 49.02 -53.00 -11.06
C PRO A 53 48.35 -51.77 -11.71
N ALA A 54 49.04 -51.11 -12.65
CA ALA A 54 48.49 -49.95 -13.36
C ALA A 54 47.34 -50.37 -14.28
N GLN A 55 47.47 -51.49 -15.00
CA GLN A 55 46.40 -52.03 -15.83
C GLN A 55 45.18 -52.48 -15.01
N ILE A 56 45.40 -53.10 -13.85
CA ILE A 56 44.30 -53.50 -12.95
C ILE A 56 43.57 -52.27 -12.41
N GLN A 57 44.29 -51.23 -11.99
CA GLN A 57 43.66 -49.98 -11.54
C GLN A 57 42.88 -49.28 -12.66
N GLN A 58 43.38 -49.31 -13.90
CA GLN A 58 42.66 -48.75 -15.05
C GLN A 58 41.38 -49.54 -15.37
N ALA A 59 41.45 -50.88 -15.33
CA ALA A 59 40.29 -51.74 -15.54
C ALA A 59 39.22 -51.57 -14.44
N GLN A 60 39.62 -51.42 -13.17
CA GLN A 60 38.69 -51.15 -12.07
C GLN A 60 38.02 -49.77 -12.21
N ARG A 61 38.75 -48.75 -12.66
CA ARG A 61 38.16 -47.42 -12.94
C ARG A 61 37.17 -47.48 -14.10
N ALA A 62 37.50 -48.20 -15.16
CA ALA A 62 36.58 -48.41 -16.29
C ALA A 62 35.28 -49.09 -15.83
N GLN A 63 35.39 -50.16 -15.03
CA GLN A 63 34.21 -50.85 -14.49
C GLN A 63 33.34 -49.96 -13.59
N LEU A 64 33.95 -49.10 -12.76
CA LEU A 64 33.20 -48.15 -11.93
C LEU A 64 32.50 -47.08 -12.76
N VAL A 65 33.14 -46.58 -13.82
CA VAL A 65 32.53 -45.61 -14.74
C VAL A 65 31.36 -46.25 -15.48
N ASP A 66 31.52 -47.47 -15.99
CA ASP A 66 30.46 -48.20 -16.70
C ASP A 66 29.27 -48.52 -15.77
N ALA A 67 29.53 -48.91 -14.51
CA ALA A 67 28.48 -49.15 -13.53
C ALA A 67 27.70 -47.87 -13.17
N ASN A 68 28.39 -46.75 -13.00
CA ASN A 68 27.76 -45.45 -12.74
C ASN A 68 26.92 -44.98 -13.93
N LEU A 69 27.42 -45.15 -15.16
CA LEU A 69 26.69 -44.78 -16.37
C LEU A 69 25.42 -45.63 -16.55
N ALA A 70 25.49 -46.93 -16.26
CA ALA A 70 24.33 -47.82 -16.31
C ALA A 70 23.24 -47.43 -15.29
N SER A 71 23.64 -47.03 -14.07
CA SER A 71 22.72 -46.50 -13.07
C SER A 71 22.06 -45.20 -13.55
N GLU A 72 22.85 -44.27 -14.09
CA GLU A 72 22.34 -42.97 -14.55
C GLU A 72 21.35 -43.12 -15.72
N ILE A 73 21.62 -44.05 -16.66
CA ILE A 73 20.69 -44.35 -17.76
C ILE A 73 19.38 -44.92 -17.22
N THR A 74 19.45 -45.79 -16.21
CA THR A 74 18.25 -46.38 -15.57
C THR A 74 17.42 -45.30 -14.90
N ASP A 75 18.05 -44.38 -14.15
CA ASP A 75 17.39 -43.27 -13.48
C ASP A 75 16.77 -42.28 -14.48
N ARG A 76 17.48 -41.93 -15.55
CA ARG A 76 16.93 -41.07 -16.62
C ARG A 76 15.74 -41.72 -17.31
N ASN A 77 15.79 -43.02 -17.59
CA ASN A 77 14.67 -43.73 -18.20
C ASN A 77 13.46 -43.81 -17.28
N ALA A 78 13.67 -44.03 -15.98
CA ALA A 78 12.60 -43.98 -14.97
C ALA A 78 11.98 -42.58 -14.90
N GLN A 79 12.79 -41.52 -14.88
CA GLN A 79 12.30 -40.14 -14.90
C GLN A 79 11.57 -39.78 -16.21
N ALA A 80 12.08 -40.21 -17.36
CA ALA A 80 11.42 -39.98 -18.65
C ALA A 80 10.05 -40.67 -18.73
N THR A 81 9.96 -41.89 -18.17
CA THR A 81 8.70 -42.64 -18.07
C THR A 81 7.72 -41.95 -17.13
N GLN A 82 8.19 -41.45 -15.99
CA GLN A 82 7.36 -40.66 -15.07
C GLN A 82 6.87 -39.35 -15.71
N ARG A 83 7.73 -38.63 -16.45
CA ARG A 83 7.35 -37.40 -17.17
C ARG A 83 6.31 -37.67 -18.25
N THR A 84 6.48 -38.74 -19.04
CA THR A 84 5.49 -39.10 -20.07
C THR A 84 4.16 -39.56 -19.47
N ALA A 85 4.19 -40.28 -18.35
CA ALA A 85 2.97 -40.63 -17.62
C ALA A 85 2.25 -39.39 -17.05
N ALA A 86 3.01 -38.44 -16.48
CA ALA A 86 2.46 -37.18 -15.98
C ALA A 86 1.87 -36.31 -17.09
N LEU A 87 2.54 -36.21 -18.25
CA LEU A 87 2.02 -35.48 -19.40
C LEU A 87 0.73 -36.09 -19.94
N LYS A 88 0.65 -37.43 -20.02
CA LYS A 88 -0.57 -38.14 -20.41
C LYS A 88 -1.71 -37.89 -19.42
N ALA A 89 -1.43 -37.95 -18.12
CA ALA A 89 -2.41 -37.65 -17.08
C ALA A 89 -2.93 -36.21 -17.21
N ASN A 90 -2.05 -35.23 -17.37
CA ASN A 90 -2.44 -33.83 -17.58
C ASN A 90 -3.32 -33.66 -18.82
N SER A 91 -2.93 -34.27 -19.95
CA SER A 91 -3.74 -34.19 -21.18
C SER A 91 -5.12 -34.85 -21.03
N ALA A 92 -5.21 -35.92 -20.24
CA ALA A 92 -6.49 -36.57 -19.94
C ALA A 92 -7.36 -35.70 -19.04
N VAL A 93 -6.79 -35.05 -18.01
CA VAL A 93 -7.50 -34.07 -17.16
C VAL A 93 -8.02 -32.91 -18.00
N ASP A 94 -7.23 -32.37 -18.93
CA ASP A 94 -7.66 -31.28 -19.82
C ASP A 94 -8.84 -31.70 -20.71
N GLN A 95 -8.79 -32.90 -21.30
CA GLN A 95 -9.91 -33.44 -22.08
C GLN A 95 -11.17 -33.62 -21.22
N ILE A 96 -11.03 -34.17 -20.01
CA ILE A 96 -12.14 -34.35 -19.07
C ILE A 96 -12.71 -32.99 -18.64
N MET A 97 -11.86 -31.97 -18.44
CA MET A 97 -12.29 -30.62 -18.10
C MET A 97 -13.09 -30.00 -19.26
N GLN A 98 -12.61 -30.13 -20.50
CA GLN A 98 -13.31 -29.60 -21.68
C GLN A 98 -14.68 -30.26 -21.89
N THR A 99 -14.80 -31.58 -21.72
CA THR A 99 -16.10 -32.27 -21.87
C THR A 99 -17.08 -31.97 -20.73
N SER A 100 -16.56 -31.54 -19.58
CA SER A 100 -17.38 -31.18 -18.41
C SER A 100 -17.87 -29.74 -18.45
N LEU A 101 -17.32 -28.89 -19.31
CA LEU A 101 -17.80 -27.53 -19.54
C LEU A 101 -19.03 -27.55 -20.47
N LYS A 102 -20.20 -27.22 -19.92
CA LYS A 102 -21.44 -27.08 -20.67
C LYS A 102 -21.82 -25.62 -20.81
N GLN A 103 -21.93 -25.14 -22.04
CA GLN A 103 -22.51 -23.83 -22.29
C GLN A 103 -24.04 -23.94 -22.26
N ASP A 104 -24.69 -23.14 -21.42
CA ASP A 104 -26.15 -22.98 -21.48
C ASP A 104 -26.51 -22.28 -22.81
N PRO A 105 -27.30 -22.93 -23.68
CA PRO A 105 -27.64 -22.38 -25.00
C PRO A 105 -28.52 -21.12 -24.92
N THR A 106 -29.17 -20.88 -23.79
CA THR A 106 -30.10 -19.76 -23.58
C THR A 106 -29.39 -18.53 -23.04
N THR A 107 -28.46 -18.74 -22.11
CA THR A 107 -27.76 -17.65 -21.44
C THR A 107 -26.34 -17.43 -21.98
N GLY A 108 -25.81 -18.40 -22.74
CA GLY A 108 -24.42 -18.42 -23.19
C GLY A 108 -23.42 -18.65 -22.05
N VAL A 109 -23.88 -18.83 -20.81
CA VAL A 109 -23.04 -18.99 -19.62
C VAL A 109 -22.49 -20.41 -19.57
N PHE A 110 -21.18 -20.51 -19.40
CA PHE A 110 -20.52 -21.78 -19.16
C PHE A 110 -20.78 -22.25 -17.72
N SER A 111 -21.25 -23.47 -17.58
CA SER A 111 -21.44 -24.18 -16.33
C SER A 111 -20.60 -25.44 -16.31
N PHE A 112 -20.11 -25.83 -15.14
CA PHE A 112 -19.27 -27.00 -14.98
C PHE A 112 -20.09 -28.19 -14.47
N ASP A 113 -20.17 -29.26 -15.27
CA ASP A 113 -20.88 -30.49 -14.92
C ASP A 113 -19.98 -31.37 -14.05
N ARG A 114 -20.07 -31.17 -12.73
CA ARG A 114 -19.27 -31.90 -11.74
C ARG A 114 -19.45 -33.43 -11.81
N PRO A 115 -20.68 -33.98 -11.93
CA PRO A 115 -20.86 -35.42 -12.11
C PRO A 115 -20.10 -35.97 -13.32
N THR A 116 -20.14 -35.26 -14.46
CA THR A 116 -19.42 -35.65 -15.67
C THR A 116 -17.91 -35.58 -15.47
N PHE A 117 -17.42 -34.55 -14.78
CA PHE A 117 -16.00 -34.42 -14.44
C PHE A 117 -15.50 -35.52 -13.51
N GLU A 118 -16.26 -35.81 -12.45
CA GLU A 118 -15.96 -36.88 -11.49
C GLU A 118 -15.94 -38.24 -12.19
N GLN A 119 -16.96 -38.55 -12.99
CA GLN A 119 -17.00 -39.78 -13.76
C GLN A 119 -15.84 -39.88 -14.76
N GLY A 120 -15.48 -38.78 -15.44
CA GLY A 120 -14.34 -38.74 -16.34
C GLY A 120 -13.02 -39.02 -15.63
N LEU A 121 -12.80 -38.43 -14.45
CA LEU A 121 -11.63 -38.71 -13.62
C LEU A 121 -11.58 -40.16 -13.14
N ILE A 122 -12.71 -40.71 -12.71
CA ILE A 122 -12.81 -42.13 -12.29
C ILE A 122 -12.49 -43.06 -13.45
N GLN A 123 -13.10 -42.83 -14.62
CA GLN A 123 -12.85 -43.62 -15.84
C GLN A 123 -11.40 -43.48 -16.33
N GLY A 124 -10.77 -42.33 -16.11
CA GLY A 124 -9.35 -42.10 -16.40
C GLY A 124 -8.36 -42.64 -15.36
N GLY A 125 -8.83 -43.32 -14.30
CA GLY A 125 -7.97 -43.83 -13.22
C GLY A 125 -7.42 -42.75 -12.27
N MET A 126 -7.94 -41.52 -12.37
CA MET A 126 -7.51 -40.34 -11.62
C MET A 126 -8.51 -39.91 -10.55
N GLY A 127 -9.46 -40.76 -10.16
CA GLY A 127 -10.48 -40.44 -9.15
C GLY A 127 -9.92 -39.98 -7.80
N HIS A 128 -8.69 -40.38 -7.45
CA HIS A 128 -8.00 -39.92 -6.24
C HIS A 128 -7.66 -38.41 -6.24
N LEU A 129 -7.61 -37.77 -7.41
CA LEU A 129 -7.39 -36.33 -7.55
C LEU A 129 -8.68 -35.51 -7.37
N TYR A 130 -9.85 -36.16 -7.33
CA TYR A 130 -11.12 -35.45 -7.27
C TYR A 130 -11.28 -34.58 -6.01
N PRO A 131 -10.91 -35.00 -4.79
CA PRO A 131 -11.09 -34.15 -3.61
C PRO A 131 -10.33 -32.82 -3.67
N THR A 132 -9.10 -32.83 -4.18
CA THR A 132 -8.29 -31.60 -4.35
C THR A 132 -8.77 -30.74 -5.52
N LEU A 133 -9.24 -31.36 -6.60
CA LEU A 133 -9.82 -30.65 -7.75
C LEU A 133 -11.22 -30.09 -7.44
N ALA A 134 -12.01 -30.77 -6.60
CA ALA A 134 -13.34 -30.32 -6.20
C ALA A 134 -13.29 -28.98 -5.45
N GLU A 135 -12.33 -28.79 -4.54
CA GLU A 135 -12.16 -27.51 -3.84
C GLU A 135 -11.79 -26.35 -4.79
N THR A 136 -10.96 -26.64 -5.80
CA THR A 136 -10.60 -25.62 -6.80
C THR A 136 -11.77 -25.31 -7.74
N LEU A 137 -12.58 -26.31 -8.09
CA LEU A 137 -13.84 -26.13 -8.83
C LEU A 137 -14.88 -25.34 -8.02
N ASP A 138 -15.01 -25.58 -6.71
CA ASP A 138 -15.85 -24.76 -5.82
C ASP A 138 -15.46 -23.29 -5.85
N LYS A 139 -14.16 -23.00 -5.77
CA LYS A 139 -13.63 -21.63 -5.89
C LYS A 139 -13.88 -21.04 -7.27
N LEU A 140 -13.76 -21.84 -8.33
CA LEU A 140 -14.01 -21.40 -9.70
C LEU A 140 -15.49 -21.09 -9.93
N ASP A 141 -16.40 -21.93 -9.45
CA ASP A 141 -17.86 -21.72 -9.51
C ASP A 141 -18.28 -20.50 -8.69
N ALA A 142 -17.72 -20.32 -7.49
CA ALA A 142 -17.94 -19.12 -6.69
C ALA A 142 -17.44 -17.85 -7.43
N SER A 143 -16.29 -17.94 -8.08
CA SER A 143 -15.73 -16.85 -8.89
C SER A 143 -16.56 -16.55 -10.13
N ALA A 144 -17.04 -17.56 -10.84
CA ALA A 144 -17.92 -17.41 -12.00
C ALA A 144 -19.27 -16.80 -11.58
N THR A 145 -19.85 -17.28 -10.48
CA THR A 145 -21.08 -16.73 -9.89
C THR A 145 -20.90 -15.25 -9.53
N LYS A 146 -19.77 -14.91 -8.91
CA LYS A 146 -19.41 -13.53 -8.57
C LYS A 146 -19.26 -12.66 -9.80
N ARG A 147 -18.50 -13.10 -10.82
CA ARG A 147 -18.35 -12.37 -12.08
C ARG A 147 -19.67 -12.16 -12.80
N ASN A 148 -20.55 -13.17 -12.80
CA ASN A 148 -21.88 -13.04 -13.38
C ASN A 148 -22.75 -12.03 -12.61
N ALA A 149 -22.67 -12.00 -11.27
CA ALA A 149 -23.36 -11.02 -10.46
C ALA A 149 -22.83 -9.59 -10.68
N GLU A 150 -21.51 -9.43 -10.80
CA GLU A 150 -20.85 -8.16 -11.14
C GLU A 150 -21.25 -7.70 -12.54
N GLY A 151 -21.26 -8.60 -13.53
CA GLY A 151 -21.71 -8.32 -14.89
C GLY A 151 -23.17 -7.88 -14.95
N ARG A 152 -24.08 -8.55 -14.23
CA ARG A 152 -25.48 -8.12 -14.11
C ARG A 152 -25.62 -6.75 -13.48
N THR A 153 -24.84 -6.47 -12.44
CA THR A 153 -24.83 -5.16 -11.77
C THR A 153 -24.37 -4.07 -12.74
N MET A 154 -23.26 -4.30 -13.45
CA MET A 154 -22.74 -3.37 -14.44
C MET A 154 -23.71 -3.12 -15.59
N LEU A 155 -24.39 -4.16 -16.07
CA LEU A 155 -25.45 -4.04 -17.06
C LEU A 155 -26.61 -3.18 -16.53
N ALA A 156 -27.10 -3.47 -15.33
CA ALA A 156 -28.16 -2.69 -14.69
C ALA A 156 -27.78 -1.21 -14.51
N GLU A 157 -26.58 -0.91 -14.02
CA GLU A 157 -26.07 0.46 -13.88
C GLU A 157 -25.99 1.18 -15.22
N THR A 158 -25.53 0.49 -16.27
CA THR A 158 -25.45 1.05 -17.62
C THR A 158 -26.84 1.41 -18.16
N LEU A 159 -27.84 0.54 -17.95
CA LEU A 159 -29.22 0.80 -18.36
C LEU A 159 -29.84 1.99 -17.60
N VAL A 160 -29.57 2.11 -16.30
CA VAL A 160 -29.97 3.30 -15.51
C VAL A 160 -29.27 4.55 -16.03
N GLY A 161 -27.98 4.45 -16.38
CA GLY A 161 -27.20 5.55 -16.98
C GLY A 161 -27.79 6.04 -18.30
N ILE A 162 -28.21 5.12 -19.18
CA ILE A 162 -28.92 5.44 -20.43
C ILE A 162 -30.22 6.21 -20.14
N GLY A 163 -31.00 5.78 -19.15
CA GLY A 163 -32.21 6.49 -18.74
C GLY A 163 -31.94 7.90 -18.21
N LYS A 164 -30.85 8.08 -17.44
CA LYS A 164 -30.40 9.40 -16.97
C LYS A 164 -29.94 10.31 -18.12
N ALA A 165 -29.39 9.73 -19.17
CA ALA A 165 -28.96 10.45 -20.38
C ALA A 165 -30.12 10.74 -21.37
N GLY A 166 -31.36 10.43 -21.00
CA GLY A 166 -32.55 10.79 -21.78
C GLY A 166 -32.89 9.81 -22.90
N TYR A 167 -32.45 8.54 -22.82
CA TYR A 167 -32.79 7.50 -23.80
C TYR A 167 -32.47 7.88 -25.25
N THR A 168 -31.27 8.42 -25.50
CA THR A 168 -30.82 8.81 -26.84
C THR A 168 -30.07 7.66 -27.54
N PRO A 169 -30.07 7.57 -28.88
CA PRO A 169 -29.28 6.57 -29.60
C PRO A 169 -27.80 6.59 -29.18
N GLN A 170 -27.23 7.79 -29.01
CA GLN A 170 -25.85 7.96 -28.58
C GLN A 170 -25.59 7.38 -27.19
N SER A 171 -26.50 7.58 -26.23
CA SER A 171 -26.35 7.02 -24.88
C SER A 171 -26.34 5.49 -24.90
N VAL A 172 -27.13 4.86 -25.79
CA VAL A 172 -27.14 3.41 -25.93
C VAL A 172 -25.86 2.91 -26.59
N LEU A 173 -25.37 3.57 -27.64
CA LEU A 173 -24.10 3.22 -28.28
C LEU A 173 -22.92 3.32 -27.29
N SER A 174 -22.89 4.37 -26.46
CA SER A 174 -21.87 4.51 -25.42
C SER A 174 -21.98 3.43 -24.34
N GLY A 175 -23.19 3.13 -23.86
CA GLY A 175 -23.42 2.04 -22.92
C GLY A 175 -23.03 0.67 -23.48
N ALA A 176 -23.38 0.41 -24.74
CA ALA A 176 -23.02 -0.78 -25.47
C ALA A 176 -21.49 -0.95 -25.61
N ALA A 177 -20.80 0.11 -26.02
CA ALA A 177 -19.34 0.12 -26.13
C ALA A 177 -18.67 -0.16 -24.78
N PHE A 178 -19.19 0.42 -23.69
CA PHE A 178 -18.72 0.18 -22.34
C PHE A 178 -18.91 -1.29 -21.91
N LEU A 179 -20.10 -1.87 -22.12
CA LEU A 179 -20.38 -3.26 -21.75
C LEU A 179 -19.53 -4.25 -22.55
N LYS A 180 -19.29 -3.94 -23.84
CA LYS A 180 -18.39 -4.73 -24.70
C LYS A 180 -16.93 -4.65 -24.25
N ALA A 181 -16.44 -3.46 -23.91
CA ALA A 181 -15.08 -3.27 -23.43
C ALA A 181 -14.81 -4.04 -22.13
N ASN A 182 -15.83 -4.22 -21.29
CA ASN A 182 -15.76 -4.97 -20.03
C ASN A 182 -16.16 -6.45 -20.18
N GLN A 183 -16.36 -6.94 -21.41
CA GLN A 183 -16.74 -8.33 -21.70
C GLN A 183 -18.03 -8.81 -20.99
N VAL A 184 -18.93 -7.87 -20.66
CA VAL A 184 -20.21 -8.17 -20.01
C VAL A 184 -21.23 -8.73 -21.01
N ILE A 185 -21.14 -8.30 -22.27
CA ILE A 185 -22.05 -8.70 -23.34
C ILE A 185 -21.29 -8.96 -24.65
N THR A 186 -21.76 -9.92 -25.44
CA THR A 186 -21.25 -10.23 -26.78
C THR A 186 -21.97 -9.40 -27.85
N ASN A 187 -21.41 -9.32 -29.06
CA ASN A 187 -22.07 -8.63 -30.17
C ASN A 187 -23.43 -9.26 -30.51
N ASP A 188 -23.55 -10.58 -30.39
CA ASP A 188 -24.77 -11.32 -30.75
C ASP A 188 -25.96 -10.94 -29.86
N HIS A 189 -25.71 -10.68 -28.58
CA HIS A 189 -26.75 -10.21 -27.66
C HIS A 189 -27.08 -8.72 -27.85
N LEU A 190 -26.11 -7.94 -28.32
CA LEU A 190 -26.25 -6.50 -28.48
C LEU A 190 -26.94 -6.12 -29.80
N GLN A 191 -26.70 -6.89 -30.87
CA GLN A 191 -27.16 -6.57 -32.22
C GLN A 191 -28.69 -6.41 -32.31
N PRO A 192 -29.53 -7.29 -31.73
CA PRO A 192 -30.98 -7.10 -31.78
C PRO A 192 -31.45 -5.81 -31.10
N VAL A 193 -30.75 -5.37 -30.05
CA VAL A 193 -31.03 -4.10 -29.36
C VAL A 193 -30.64 -2.92 -30.25
N LEU A 194 -29.46 -2.96 -30.87
CA LEU A 194 -29.02 -1.92 -31.80
C LEU A 194 -29.91 -1.83 -33.03
N ASP A 195 -30.36 -2.97 -33.58
CA ASP A 195 -31.24 -3.02 -34.73
C ASP A 195 -32.61 -2.42 -34.39
N ALA A 196 -33.18 -2.75 -33.23
CA ALA A 196 -34.44 -2.18 -32.75
C ALA A 196 -34.37 -0.65 -32.56
N ILE A 197 -33.23 -0.14 -32.09
CA ILE A 197 -32.99 1.31 -31.91
C ILE A 197 -32.74 2.01 -33.25
N THR A 198 -32.06 1.35 -34.18
CA THR A 198 -31.81 1.89 -35.52
C THR A 198 -33.10 1.96 -36.33
N ALA A 199 -34.00 0.99 -36.16
CA ALA A 199 -35.31 0.98 -36.81
C ALA A 199 -36.23 2.11 -36.33
N ASP A 200 -36.20 2.45 -35.04
CA ASP A 200 -36.91 3.59 -34.46
C ASP A 200 -36.06 4.27 -33.37
N PRO A 201 -35.39 5.40 -33.69
CA PRO A 201 -34.50 6.10 -32.76
C PRO A 201 -35.25 7.03 -31.79
N SER A 202 -36.59 6.94 -31.71
CA SER A 202 -37.37 7.77 -30.78
C SER A 202 -37.04 7.43 -29.32
N PRO A 203 -36.99 8.43 -28.41
CA PRO A 203 -36.72 8.18 -26.99
C PRO A 203 -37.72 7.22 -26.35
N ALA A 204 -38.98 7.21 -26.81
CA ALA A 204 -40.02 6.31 -26.31
C ALA A 204 -39.73 4.85 -26.65
N ASN A 205 -39.33 4.56 -27.89
CA ASN A 205 -38.94 3.21 -28.30
C ASN A 205 -37.67 2.76 -27.55
N ILE A 206 -36.67 3.62 -27.46
CA ILE A 206 -35.42 3.31 -26.73
C ILE A 206 -35.73 3.02 -25.26
N GLN A 207 -36.58 3.81 -24.61
CA GLN A 207 -37.02 3.54 -23.24
C GLN A 207 -37.73 2.20 -23.13
N ALA A 208 -38.63 1.85 -24.04
CA ALA A 208 -39.32 0.57 -24.03
C ALA A 208 -38.35 -0.61 -24.17
N VAL A 209 -37.39 -0.53 -25.09
CA VAL A 209 -36.36 -1.55 -25.31
C VAL A 209 -35.45 -1.70 -24.08
N VAL A 210 -34.94 -0.59 -23.55
CA VAL A 210 -34.08 -0.57 -22.34
C VAL A 210 -34.82 -1.11 -21.12
N THR A 211 -36.09 -0.73 -20.95
CA THR A 211 -36.91 -1.21 -19.83
C THR A 211 -37.18 -2.71 -19.95
N LYS A 212 -37.54 -3.20 -21.14
CA LYS A 212 -37.74 -4.64 -21.38
C LYS A 212 -36.47 -5.43 -21.04
N LEU A 213 -35.30 -4.95 -21.46
CA LEU A 213 -34.03 -5.57 -21.12
C LEU A 213 -33.76 -5.52 -19.61
N GLY A 214 -34.01 -4.37 -18.98
CA GLY A 214 -33.82 -4.16 -17.55
C GLY A 214 -34.73 -5.03 -16.68
N THR A 215 -35.98 -5.29 -17.08
CA THR A 215 -36.92 -6.14 -16.31
C THR A 215 -36.47 -7.60 -16.20
N ALA A 216 -35.58 -8.07 -17.08
CA ALA A 216 -34.97 -9.40 -16.97
C ALA A 216 -33.84 -9.45 -15.93
N ILE A 217 -33.42 -8.31 -15.37
CA ILE A 217 -32.28 -8.16 -14.47
C ILE A 217 -32.78 -7.66 -13.10
N PRO A 218 -32.82 -8.51 -12.05
CA PRO A 218 -33.31 -8.11 -10.73
C PRO A 218 -32.60 -6.88 -10.14
N GLU A 219 -31.32 -6.72 -10.42
CA GLU A 219 -30.48 -5.61 -9.96
C GLU A 219 -30.94 -4.25 -10.55
N TYR A 220 -31.53 -4.25 -11.75
CA TYR A 220 -32.04 -3.02 -12.40
C TYR A 220 -33.23 -2.43 -11.63
N GLY A 221 -34.16 -3.26 -11.18
CA GLY A 221 -35.30 -2.81 -10.36
C GLY A 221 -34.84 -2.13 -9.06
N LYS A 222 -33.90 -2.76 -8.35
CA LYS A 222 -33.33 -2.19 -7.11
C LYS A 222 -32.68 -0.82 -7.33
N LEU A 223 -31.97 -0.65 -8.45
CA LEU A 223 -31.32 0.62 -8.78
C LEU A 223 -32.32 1.70 -9.18
N LEU A 224 -33.41 1.33 -9.87
CA LEU A 224 -34.51 2.25 -10.16
C LEU A 224 -35.20 2.75 -8.88
N ASP A 225 -35.53 1.84 -7.95
CA ASP A 225 -36.16 2.19 -6.66
C ASP A 225 -35.24 3.09 -5.82
N ALA A 226 -33.94 2.79 -5.81
CA ALA A 226 -32.94 3.60 -5.13
C ALA A 226 -32.82 5.00 -5.77
N GLU A 227 -32.88 5.09 -7.10
CA GLU A 227 -32.83 6.36 -7.82
C GLU A 227 -34.10 7.20 -7.59
N GLU A 228 -35.27 6.58 -7.52
CA GLU A 228 -36.52 7.24 -7.17
C GLU A 228 -36.49 7.78 -5.74
N THR A 229 -36.00 6.97 -4.80
CA THR A 229 -35.76 7.38 -3.40
C THR A 229 -34.79 8.56 -3.33
N ARG A 230 -33.70 8.53 -4.12
CA ARG A 230 -32.74 9.63 -4.22
C ARG A 230 -33.36 10.91 -4.77
N LYS A 231 -34.18 10.81 -5.82
CA LYS A 231 -34.91 11.96 -6.38
C LYS A 231 -35.87 12.56 -5.36
N ALA A 232 -36.61 11.73 -4.63
CA ALA A 232 -37.49 12.18 -3.54
C ALA A 232 -36.69 12.88 -2.42
N GLY A 233 -35.53 12.32 -2.04
CA GLY A 233 -34.61 12.93 -1.09
C GLY A 233 -34.09 14.30 -1.55
N LEU A 234 -33.67 14.42 -2.82
CA LEU A 234 -33.19 15.68 -3.38
C LEU A 234 -34.29 16.74 -3.47
N ALA A 235 -35.51 16.34 -3.82
CA ALA A 235 -36.67 17.22 -3.80
C ALA A 235 -36.94 17.77 -2.39
N LYS A 236 -36.83 16.91 -1.37
CA LYS A 236 -36.93 17.32 0.04
C LYS A 236 -35.82 18.29 0.43
N THR A 237 -34.56 17.98 0.11
CA THR A 237 -33.43 18.89 0.40
C THR A 237 -33.60 20.24 -0.30
N THR A 238 -34.10 20.25 -1.53
CA THR A 238 -34.37 21.50 -2.28
C THR A 238 -35.46 22.31 -1.59
N ALA A 239 -36.53 21.65 -1.12
CA ALA A 239 -37.60 22.29 -0.36
C ALA A 239 -37.10 22.85 0.99
N ASP A 240 -36.27 22.09 1.71
CA ASP A 240 -35.67 22.53 2.98
C ASP A 240 -34.72 23.71 2.77
N THR A 241 -33.94 23.71 1.68
CA THR A 241 -33.07 24.83 1.30
C THR A 241 -33.89 26.07 0.98
N ALA A 242 -34.96 25.93 0.18
CA ALA A 242 -35.85 27.03 -0.14
C ALA A 242 -36.52 27.62 1.11
N LYS A 243 -36.92 26.76 2.07
CA LYS A 243 -37.44 27.18 3.36
C LYS A 243 -36.42 27.96 4.17
N LEU A 244 -35.17 27.46 4.27
CA LEU A 244 -34.10 28.14 4.99
C LEU A 244 -33.78 29.51 4.37
N THR A 245 -33.77 29.61 3.04
CA THR A 245 -33.60 30.89 2.34
C THR A 245 -34.74 31.85 2.66
N ALA A 246 -35.99 31.38 2.69
CA ALA A 246 -37.15 32.19 3.06
C ALA A 246 -37.09 32.67 4.53
N ASP A 247 -36.71 31.78 5.45
CA ASP A 247 -36.54 32.11 6.88
C ASP A 247 -35.41 33.13 7.09
N THR A 248 -34.32 33.00 6.34
CA THR A 248 -33.20 33.97 6.37
C THR A 248 -33.64 35.33 5.84
N ALA A 249 -34.34 35.37 4.71
CA ALA A 249 -34.86 36.63 4.14
C ALA A 249 -35.82 37.33 5.12
N LYS A 250 -36.66 36.57 5.84
CA LYS A 250 -37.53 37.10 6.89
C LYS A 250 -36.72 37.69 8.04
N ALA A 251 -35.69 37.00 8.53
CA ALA A 251 -34.83 37.49 9.61
C ALA A 251 -34.09 38.78 9.21
N THR A 252 -33.59 38.87 7.96
CA THR A 252 -32.98 40.10 7.44
C THR A 252 -33.97 41.25 7.39
N ALA A 253 -35.20 41.02 6.91
CA ALA A 253 -36.23 42.06 6.89
C ALA A 253 -36.61 42.57 8.30
N GLU A 254 -36.65 41.67 9.30
CA GLU A 254 -36.85 42.05 10.70
C GLU A 254 -35.67 42.87 11.25
N ALA A 255 -34.43 42.48 10.93
CA ALA A 255 -33.23 43.22 11.31
C ALA A 255 -33.19 44.64 10.69
N ASP A 256 -33.56 44.76 9.41
CA ASP A 256 -33.65 46.04 8.71
C ASP A 256 -34.72 46.95 9.34
N LYS A 257 -35.86 46.37 9.76
CA LYS A 257 -36.89 47.08 10.51
C LYS A 257 -36.35 47.61 11.84
N PHE A 258 -35.64 46.79 12.62
CA PHE A 258 -35.02 47.23 13.87
C PHE A 258 -33.95 48.32 13.64
N ALA A 259 -33.16 48.20 12.57
CA ALA A 259 -32.17 49.22 12.21
C ALA A 259 -32.84 50.56 11.85
N ALA A 260 -33.96 50.51 11.11
CA ALA A 260 -34.76 51.70 10.78
C ALA A 260 -35.40 52.32 12.04
N GLU A 261 -35.93 51.52 12.95
CA GLU A 261 -36.45 51.99 14.25
C GLU A 261 -35.35 52.63 15.10
N ALA A 262 -34.16 52.03 15.15
CA ALA A 262 -33.00 52.59 15.85
C ALA A 262 -32.50 53.90 15.21
N ALA A 263 -32.53 54.00 13.88
CA ALA A 263 -32.20 55.23 13.16
C ALA A 263 -33.22 56.35 13.45
N ASN A 264 -34.52 56.02 13.45
CA ASN A 264 -35.58 56.96 13.85
C ASN A 264 -35.39 57.44 15.29
N LEU A 265 -34.99 56.56 16.21
CA LEU A 265 -34.72 56.92 17.61
C LEU A 265 -33.55 57.91 17.74
N LYS A 266 -32.50 57.75 16.91
CA LYS A 266 -31.37 58.69 16.84
C LYS A 266 -31.77 60.03 16.23
N GLN A 267 -32.62 60.02 15.20
CA GLN A 267 -33.01 61.23 14.48
C GLN A 267 -34.00 62.10 15.26
N TYR A 268 -34.94 61.49 16.00
CA TYR A 268 -36.02 62.22 16.67
C TYR A 268 -35.88 62.30 18.20
N GLY A 269 -34.90 61.62 18.79
CA GLY A 269 -34.63 61.63 20.23
C GLY A 269 -35.73 60.93 21.04
N SER A 270 -35.34 60.16 22.06
CA SER A 270 -36.31 59.58 22.98
C SER A 270 -37.06 60.68 23.73
N ALA A 271 -38.39 60.58 23.82
CA ALA A 271 -39.26 61.50 24.55
C ALA A 271 -39.10 61.42 26.10
N THR A 272 -37.94 61.00 26.58
CA THR A 272 -37.59 60.86 27.99
C THR A 272 -36.67 62.00 28.43
N LYS A 273 -36.89 62.48 29.67
CA LYS A 273 -36.33 63.69 30.29
C LYS A 273 -34.83 63.93 29.99
N PRO A 274 -34.39 65.21 29.88
CA PRO A 274 -32.99 65.55 29.59
C PRO A 274 -32.06 64.91 30.62
N ASN A 275 -31.17 64.06 30.12
CA ASN A 275 -30.16 63.38 30.93
C ASN A 275 -28.99 64.37 31.10
N PHE A 276 -28.87 65.00 32.26
CA PHE A 276 -27.74 65.87 32.56
C PHE A 276 -26.48 65.02 32.73
N GLU A 277 -25.40 65.35 32.02
CA GLU A 277 -24.11 64.66 32.16
C GLU A 277 -23.33 65.27 33.32
N GLN A 278 -22.98 64.47 34.34
CA GLN A 278 -22.06 64.93 35.38
C GLN A 278 -20.62 64.97 34.85
N LYS A 279 -20.00 66.15 34.84
CA LYS A 279 -18.59 66.34 34.48
C LYS A 279 -17.79 66.80 35.70
N ASN A 280 -16.62 66.20 35.88
CA ASN A 280 -15.64 66.69 36.84
C ASN A 280 -14.86 67.84 36.21
N VAL A 281 -14.98 69.02 36.79
CA VAL A 281 -14.30 70.22 36.32
C VAL A 281 -13.54 70.88 37.47
N THR A 282 -12.54 71.69 37.15
CA THR A 282 -11.93 72.59 38.12
C THR A 282 -12.72 73.90 38.12
N LEU A 283 -13.42 74.17 39.22
CA LEU A 283 -14.21 75.39 39.42
C LEU A 283 -13.51 76.26 40.46
N ASP A 284 -13.17 77.51 40.11
CA ASP A 284 -12.50 78.46 41.00
C ASP A 284 -11.21 77.93 41.66
N GLY A 285 -10.42 77.16 40.91
CA GLY A 285 -9.17 76.58 41.40
C GLY A 285 -9.33 75.36 42.32
N LYS A 286 -10.56 74.93 42.62
CA LYS A 286 -10.84 73.65 43.30
C LYS A 286 -11.08 72.56 42.26
N ALA A 287 -10.18 71.58 42.20
CA ALA A 287 -10.30 70.43 41.31
C ALA A 287 -11.48 69.53 41.70
N ASN A 288 -11.99 68.77 40.73
CA ASN A 288 -12.97 67.70 40.90
C ASN A 288 -14.33 68.15 41.46
N GLN A 289 -14.80 69.32 41.06
CA GLN A 289 -16.19 69.70 41.30
C GLN A 289 -17.08 69.02 40.26
N LEU A 290 -18.09 68.28 40.73
CA LEU A 290 -19.13 67.68 39.90
C LEU A 290 -20.07 68.78 39.45
N VAL A 291 -20.20 68.98 38.14
CA VAL A 291 -21.20 69.88 37.55
C VAL A 291 -22.11 69.10 36.62
N ASN A 292 -23.41 69.39 36.67
CA ASN A 292 -24.40 68.85 35.75
C ASN A 292 -24.34 69.67 34.45
N PHE A 293 -23.89 69.07 33.35
CA PHE A 293 -23.88 69.68 32.04
C PHE A 293 -25.16 69.32 31.29
N ASP A 294 -25.88 70.34 30.82
CA ASP A 294 -26.98 70.15 29.87
C ASP A 294 -26.43 70.21 28.44
N PRO A 295 -26.38 69.09 27.71
CA PRO A 295 -25.83 69.07 26.36
C PRO A 295 -26.69 69.85 25.35
N ARG A 296 -27.97 70.16 25.67
CA ARG A 296 -28.85 70.91 24.76
C ARG A 296 -28.64 72.41 24.86
N SER A 297 -28.53 72.94 26.07
CA SER A 297 -28.33 74.38 26.30
C SER A 297 -26.86 74.79 26.39
N GLY A 298 -25.94 73.84 26.56
CA GLY A 298 -24.52 74.09 26.78
C GLY A 298 -24.19 74.69 28.14
N GLN A 299 -25.17 74.76 29.05
CA GLN A 299 -25.01 75.33 30.38
C GLN A 299 -24.54 74.27 31.39
N MET A 300 -23.79 74.72 32.40
CA MET A 300 -23.33 73.88 33.51
C MET A 300 -23.99 74.36 34.80
N PHE A 301 -24.46 73.41 35.61
CA PHE A 301 -25.16 73.68 36.88
C PHE A 301 -24.43 73.00 38.03
N LEU A 302 -24.40 73.64 39.20
CA LEU A 302 -23.98 72.98 40.43
C LEU A 302 -25.07 71.98 40.84
N PRO A 303 -24.74 70.78 41.35
CA PRO A 303 -25.73 69.84 41.83
C PRO A 303 -26.63 70.49 42.89
N GLY A 304 -27.94 70.58 42.61
CA GLY A 304 -28.92 71.22 43.50
C GLY A 304 -29.15 72.73 43.26
N SER A 305 -28.45 73.35 42.31
CA SER A 305 -28.70 74.73 41.86
C SER A 305 -29.41 74.76 40.51
N SER A 306 -30.39 75.65 40.35
CA SER A 306 -31.02 75.96 39.06
C SER A 306 -30.28 77.06 38.29
N ASP A 307 -29.34 77.75 38.91
CA ASP A 307 -28.64 78.87 38.29
C ASP A 307 -27.41 78.38 37.51
N PRO A 308 -27.25 78.79 36.24
CA PRO A 308 -26.13 78.37 35.42
C PRO A 308 -24.82 78.99 35.94
N ILE A 309 -23.79 78.16 36.01
CA ILE A 309 -22.43 78.57 36.35
C ILE A 309 -21.84 79.32 35.16
N ASN A 310 -21.18 80.44 35.43
CA ASN A 310 -20.41 81.14 34.41
C ASN A 310 -19.23 80.26 33.94
N VAL A 311 -19.27 79.82 32.68
CA VAL A 311 -18.28 78.93 32.05
C VAL A 311 -16.84 79.44 32.11
N SER A 312 -16.64 80.75 32.28
CA SER A 312 -15.33 81.40 32.43
C SER A 312 -14.57 80.94 33.69
N ARG A 313 -15.31 80.45 34.70
CA ARG A 313 -14.77 79.97 35.98
C ARG A 313 -14.41 78.47 35.95
N VAL A 314 -14.72 77.79 34.86
CA VAL A 314 -14.57 76.34 34.68
C VAL A 314 -13.33 76.06 33.84
N LYS A 315 -12.33 75.36 34.39
CA LYS A 315 -11.16 74.86 33.65
C LYS A 315 -11.22 73.33 33.50
N ALA A 316 -10.93 72.83 32.30
CA ALA A 316 -10.87 71.40 32.03
C ALA A 316 -9.63 70.78 32.72
N ASN A 317 -9.81 69.60 33.35
CA ASN A 317 -8.68 68.81 33.83
C ASN A 317 -7.86 68.30 32.63
N PRO A 318 -6.53 68.42 32.61
CA PRO A 318 -5.71 67.95 31.50
C PRO A 318 -5.82 66.42 31.36
N PRO A 319 -6.00 65.88 30.14
CA PRO A 319 -6.14 64.44 29.94
C PRO A 319 -4.82 63.72 30.22
N ALA A 320 -4.87 62.63 30.98
CA ALA A 320 -3.76 61.69 31.06
C ALA A 320 -3.54 61.05 29.68
N SER A 321 -2.33 61.19 29.14
CA SER A 321 -1.94 60.73 27.81
C SER A 321 -2.08 59.21 27.65
N MET A 322 -2.91 58.76 26.71
CA MET A 322 -2.91 57.37 26.22
C MET A 322 -2.08 57.27 24.94
N GLN A 323 -1.04 56.43 24.95
CA GLN A 323 -0.31 55.98 23.75
C GLN A 323 -0.95 54.71 23.19
N VAL A 324 -1.26 54.70 21.89
CA VAL A 324 -1.69 53.52 21.12
C VAL A 324 -0.52 53.06 20.25
N ASN A 325 -0.10 51.80 20.42
CA ASN A 325 1.00 51.18 19.67
C ASN A 325 0.40 50.32 18.54
N VAL A 326 0.70 50.65 17.27
CA VAL A 326 0.25 49.93 16.06
C VAL A 326 1.49 49.35 15.38
N GLY A 327 1.76 48.05 15.60
CA GLY A 327 2.94 47.38 15.02
C GLY A 327 2.96 45.85 15.07
N GLN A 328 1.88 45.15 15.47
CA GLN A 328 1.88 43.68 15.63
C GLN A 328 0.90 42.90 14.71
N GLN A 329 0.26 43.55 13.74
CA GLN A 329 -0.77 42.88 12.92
C GLN A 329 -0.20 42.01 11.78
N SER A 330 0.99 42.30 11.25
CA SER A 330 1.62 41.48 10.20
C SER A 330 1.98 40.07 10.70
N ASP A 331 2.52 39.99 11.92
CA ASP A 331 3.04 38.75 12.49
C ASP A 331 1.93 37.72 12.76
N VAL A 332 0.75 38.17 13.16
CA VAL A 332 -0.39 37.27 13.43
C VAL A 332 -0.90 36.62 12.14
N LYS A 333 -0.94 37.37 11.04
CA LYS A 333 -1.42 36.85 9.75
C LYS A 333 -0.48 35.78 9.20
N GLU A 334 0.83 36.03 9.23
CA GLU A 334 1.85 35.07 8.82
C GLU A 334 1.89 33.85 9.73
N THR A 335 1.73 34.04 11.04
CA THR A 335 1.68 32.94 12.01
C THR A 335 0.48 32.02 11.75
N VAL A 336 -0.72 32.59 11.53
CA VAL A 336 -1.92 31.80 11.19
C VAL A 336 -1.76 31.08 9.85
N ALA A 337 -1.18 31.75 8.85
CA ALA A 337 -0.90 31.13 7.56
C ALA A 337 0.07 29.94 7.70
N GLY A 338 1.12 30.10 8.51
CA GLY A 338 2.07 29.02 8.82
C GLY A 338 1.47 27.87 9.64
N MET A 339 0.52 28.16 10.54
CA MET A 339 -0.22 27.11 11.24
C MET A 339 -1.15 26.34 10.28
N ARG A 340 -1.77 27.06 9.33
CA ARG A 340 -2.70 26.49 8.34
C ARG A 340 -1.99 25.64 7.29
N ASP A 341 -0.85 26.09 6.78
CA ASP A 341 -0.04 25.32 5.82
C ASP A 341 0.77 24.20 6.49
N GLY A 342 0.81 24.20 7.83
CA GLY A 342 1.46 23.21 8.65
C GLY A 342 2.95 23.45 8.85
N SER A 343 3.53 24.57 8.41
CA SER A 343 4.93 24.96 8.67
C SER A 343 5.19 25.31 10.14
N LEU A 344 4.16 25.79 10.85
CA LEU A 344 4.19 26.08 12.28
C LEU A 344 3.23 25.15 13.04
N PRO A 345 3.56 24.73 14.28
CA PRO A 345 2.63 23.98 15.10
C PRO A 345 1.44 24.87 15.50
N PRO A 346 0.20 24.37 15.52
CA PRO A 346 -0.99 25.13 15.95
C PRO A 346 -1.00 25.28 17.47
N GLN A 347 -0.05 26.03 18.01
CA GLN A 347 0.04 26.31 19.45
C GLN A 347 -0.76 27.56 19.78
N LEU A 348 -1.72 27.41 20.70
CA LEU A 348 -2.49 28.52 21.22
C LEU A 348 -1.76 29.12 22.44
N PRO A 349 -1.49 30.44 22.45
CA PRO A 349 -1.01 31.10 23.66
C PRO A 349 -2.08 31.03 24.76
N GLY A 350 -1.71 31.35 26.01
CA GLY A 350 -2.63 31.28 27.14
C GLY A 350 -3.95 32.01 26.85
N ARG A 351 -5.10 31.38 27.18
CA ARG A 351 -6.45 31.86 26.81
C ARG A 351 -6.77 33.30 27.20
N ALA A 352 -6.06 33.86 28.18
CA ALA A 352 -6.23 35.23 28.67
C ALA A 352 -5.33 36.27 27.95
N SER A 353 -4.51 35.85 26.99
CA SER A 353 -3.58 36.72 26.26
C SER A 353 -4.28 37.49 25.14
N LYS A 354 -3.80 38.71 24.84
CA LYS A 354 -4.34 39.49 23.71
C LYS A 354 -4.01 38.83 22.37
N GLU A 355 -2.87 38.14 22.34
CA GLU A 355 -2.37 37.34 21.24
C GLU A 355 -3.34 36.20 20.91
N TYR A 356 -3.92 35.53 21.94
CA TYR A 356 -4.91 34.46 21.73
C TYR A 356 -6.13 34.97 20.94
N VAL A 357 -6.67 36.13 21.33
CA VAL A 357 -7.84 36.72 20.64
C VAL A 357 -7.48 37.15 19.22
N ALA A 358 -6.29 37.72 19.02
CA ALA A 358 -5.81 38.13 17.71
C ALA A 358 -5.61 36.94 16.76
N LEU A 359 -4.97 35.87 17.23
CA LEU A 359 -4.76 34.61 16.50
C LEU A 359 -6.08 33.94 16.13
N MET A 360 -7.02 33.82 17.08
CA MET A 360 -8.34 33.21 16.83
C MET A 360 -9.16 34.04 15.84
N ALA A 361 -9.15 35.37 15.95
CA ALA A 361 -9.87 36.25 15.05
C ALA A 361 -9.32 36.16 13.62
N GLU A 362 -8.00 36.14 13.46
CA GLU A 362 -7.35 36.04 12.15
C GLU A 362 -7.50 34.63 11.55
N ALA A 363 -7.39 33.57 12.35
CA ALA A 363 -7.68 32.20 11.91
C ALA A 363 -9.12 32.05 11.40
N HIS A 364 -10.09 32.62 12.12
CA HIS A 364 -11.48 32.62 11.69
C HIS A 364 -11.68 33.40 10.37
N ARG A 365 -10.99 34.54 10.17
CA ARG A 365 -11.01 35.27 8.89
C ARG A 365 -10.47 34.45 7.73
N GLN A 366 -9.47 33.61 7.99
CA GLN A 366 -8.88 32.71 6.99
C GLN A 366 -9.66 31.40 6.81
N GLY A 367 -10.76 31.19 7.56
CA GLY A 367 -11.56 29.98 7.53
C GLY A 367 -10.84 28.76 8.12
N TYR A 368 -9.91 28.98 9.05
CA TYR A 368 -9.14 27.93 9.72
C TYR A 368 -9.57 27.80 11.17
N ASP A 369 -10.05 26.61 11.55
CA ASP A 369 -10.39 26.30 12.94
C ASP A 369 -9.13 25.94 13.73
N LEU A 370 -8.45 26.99 14.22
CA LEU A 370 -7.21 26.86 14.98
C LEU A 370 -7.39 26.10 16.30
N ALA A 371 -8.58 26.15 16.91
CA ALA A 371 -8.85 25.44 18.17
C ALA A 371 -8.91 23.93 17.96
N THR A 372 -9.65 23.50 16.94
CA THR A 372 -9.71 22.09 16.56
C THR A 372 -8.33 21.58 16.11
N ALA A 373 -7.60 22.35 15.30
CA ALA A 373 -6.26 21.97 14.86
C ALA A 373 -5.26 21.83 16.02
N ALA A 374 -5.31 22.72 17.02
CA ALA A 374 -4.48 22.64 18.22
C ALA A 374 -4.78 21.39 19.07
N GLN A 375 -6.06 21.03 19.16
CA GLN A 375 -6.50 19.82 19.85
C GLN A 375 -6.02 18.56 19.13
N ASP A 376 -6.20 18.48 17.81
CA ASP A 376 -5.77 17.35 16.98
C ASP A 376 -4.25 17.17 17.00
N TRP A 377 -3.51 18.28 16.97
CA TRP A 377 -2.06 18.28 17.14
C TRP A 377 -1.65 17.66 18.47
N THR A 378 -2.25 18.11 19.58
CA THR A 378 -1.96 17.60 20.92
C THR A 378 -2.32 16.13 21.06
N ALA A 379 -3.47 15.72 20.50
CA ALA A 379 -3.88 14.31 20.46
C ALA A 379 -2.88 13.45 19.67
N THR A 380 -2.41 13.95 18.52
CA THR A 380 -1.40 13.29 17.70
C THR A 380 -0.08 13.15 18.46
N GLN A 381 0.40 14.20 19.13
CA GLN A 381 1.61 14.12 19.94
C GLN A 381 1.48 13.10 21.08
N LYS A 382 0.34 13.07 21.78
CA LYS A 382 0.08 12.05 22.81
C LYS A 382 0.06 10.65 22.24
N HIS A 383 -0.58 10.44 21.08
CA HIS A 383 -0.59 9.14 20.42
C HIS A 383 0.82 8.71 20.01
N LEU A 384 1.60 9.59 19.38
CA LEU A 384 3.00 9.33 19.04
C LEU A 384 3.83 8.97 20.27
N ALA A 385 3.56 9.62 21.41
CA ALA A 385 4.23 9.31 22.67
C ALA A 385 3.94 7.89 23.19
N THR A 386 2.80 7.29 22.80
CA THR A 386 2.46 5.90 23.16
C THR A 386 3.04 4.85 22.20
N LEU A 387 3.54 5.27 21.03
CA LEU A 387 4.11 4.34 20.04
C LEU A 387 5.48 3.83 20.49
N ASN A 388 5.73 2.53 20.28
CA ASN A 388 7.05 1.95 20.51
C ASN A 388 8.06 2.37 19.42
N GLY A 389 9.36 2.20 19.69
CA GLY A 389 10.41 2.64 18.77
C GLY A 389 10.33 2.05 17.35
N ALA A 390 9.87 0.80 17.22
CA ALA A 390 9.70 0.17 15.91
C ALA A 390 8.52 0.80 15.12
N GLN A 391 7.40 1.08 15.79
CA GLN A 391 6.26 1.77 15.20
C GLN A 391 6.62 3.19 14.78
N GLN A 392 7.37 3.92 15.61
CA GLN A 392 7.84 5.27 15.26
C GLN A 392 8.74 5.27 14.02
N THR A 393 9.65 4.30 13.90
CA THR A 393 10.52 4.17 12.72
C THR A 393 9.71 3.87 11.47
N ARG A 394 8.76 2.91 11.52
CA ARG A 394 7.88 2.60 10.39
C ARG A 394 7.02 3.79 10.00
N LEU A 395 6.46 4.51 10.97
CA LEU A 395 5.68 5.70 10.70
C LEU A 395 6.52 6.80 10.03
N ARG A 396 7.75 7.03 10.49
CA ARG A 396 8.68 7.99 9.86
C ARG A 396 9.02 7.59 8.43
N GLN A 397 9.30 6.31 8.19
CA GLN A 397 9.56 5.77 6.85
C GLN A 397 8.35 5.95 5.94
N ALA A 398 7.15 5.55 6.38
CA ALA A 398 5.91 5.70 5.63
C ALA A 398 5.61 7.15 5.29
N ILE A 399 5.80 8.08 6.24
CA ILE A 399 5.61 9.52 6.00
C ILE A 399 6.60 10.05 4.94
N SER A 400 7.87 9.66 5.03
CA SER A 400 8.89 10.06 4.05
C SER A 400 8.54 9.53 2.65
N THR A 401 8.31 8.23 2.54
CA THR A 401 7.97 7.57 1.26
C THR A 401 6.70 8.15 0.65
N ALA A 402 5.64 8.35 1.46
CA ALA A 402 4.41 8.95 0.97
C ALA A 402 4.63 10.39 0.50
N SER A 403 5.40 11.20 1.23
CA SER A 403 5.68 12.60 0.87
C SER A 403 6.42 12.70 -0.46
N ASP A 404 7.45 11.88 -0.66
CA ASP A 404 8.25 11.87 -1.89
C ASP A 404 7.41 11.38 -3.08
N SER A 405 6.63 10.32 -2.88
CA SER A 405 5.80 9.71 -3.93
C SER A 405 4.64 10.62 -4.36
N LEU A 406 4.11 11.47 -3.47
CA LEU A 406 3.10 12.47 -3.84
C LEU A 406 3.60 13.47 -4.89
N GLY A 407 4.90 13.80 -4.91
CA GLY A 407 5.49 14.62 -5.97
C GLY A 407 5.48 13.92 -7.33
N VAL A 408 5.80 12.62 -7.34
CA VAL A 408 5.75 11.81 -8.57
C VAL A 408 4.32 11.68 -9.10
N ILE A 409 3.32 11.48 -8.22
CA ILE A 409 1.91 11.45 -8.63
C ILE A 409 1.49 12.81 -9.21
N GLU A 410 1.91 13.93 -8.61
CA GLU A 410 1.61 15.28 -9.12
C GLU A 410 2.17 15.48 -10.54
N ASP A 411 3.41 15.07 -10.79
CA ASP A 411 4.05 15.13 -12.11
C ASP A 411 3.33 14.23 -13.13
N LEU A 412 2.98 13.00 -12.75
CA LEU A 412 2.26 12.06 -13.61
C LEU A 412 0.83 12.52 -13.89
N ALA A 413 0.11 13.04 -12.90
CA ALA A 413 -1.22 13.61 -13.06
C ALA A 413 -1.20 14.84 -13.98
N THR A 414 -0.13 15.64 -13.90
CA THR A 414 0.07 16.79 -14.79
C THR A 414 0.27 16.36 -16.24
N GLN A 415 1.03 15.28 -16.46
CA GLN A 415 1.29 14.69 -17.78
C GLN A 415 0.09 13.92 -18.37
N TRP A 416 -0.73 13.29 -17.53
CA TRP A 416 -1.88 12.47 -17.93
C TRP A 416 -3.01 13.30 -18.58
N ASP A 417 -3.17 14.57 -18.20
CA ASP A 417 -4.21 15.50 -18.68
C ASP A 417 -5.62 14.87 -18.73
N GLY A 418 -6.02 14.24 -17.62
CA GLY A 418 -7.38 13.71 -17.47
C GLY A 418 -8.43 14.81 -17.70
N GLY A 419 -9.42 14.52 -18.53
CA GLY A 419 -10.51 15.44 -18.85
C GLY A 419 -11.35 15.89 -17.65
N LYS A 420 -12.32 16.77 -17.89
CA LYS A 420 -13.17 17.35 -16.82
C LYS A 420 -14.23 16.39 -16.25
N PHE A 421 -14.40 15.21 -16.83
CA PHE A 421 -15.50 14.30 -16.50
C PHE A 421 -14.95 12.98 -15.91
N PRO A 422 -15.17 12.69 -14.61
CA PRO A 422 -14.61 11.50 -13.95
C PRO A 422 -14.91 10.17 -14.65
N LEU A 423 -16.15 9.99 -15.13
CA LEU A 423 -16.54 8.78 -15.88
C LEU A 423 -15.75 8.60 -17.18
N LEU A 424 -15.50 9.70 -17.90
CA LEU A 424 -14.68 9.66 -19.11
C LEU A 424 -13.20 9.49 -18.78
N ASN A 425 -12.73 10.02 -17.65
CA ASN A 425 -11.36 9.81 -17.20
C ASN A 425 -11.09 8.35 -16.86
N LYS A 426 -12.03 7.70 -16.19
CA LYS A 426 -11.95 6.26 -15.92
C LYS A 426 -11.88 5.44 -17.21
N ALA A 427 -12.76 5.75 -18.17
CA ALA A 427 -12.74 5.11 -19.48
C ALA A 427 -11.42 5.38 -20.24
N ASN A 428 -10.95 6.62 -20.25
CA ASN A 428 -9.69 7.02 -20.88
C ASN A 428 -8.49 6.35 -20.23
N LEU A 429 -8.47 6.24 -18.91
CA LEU A 429 -7.40 5.57 -18.16
C LEU A 429 -7.38 4.07 -18.48
N ALA A 430 -8.54 3.42 -18.51
CA ALA A 430 -8.66 2.03 -18.94
C ALA A 430 -8.18 1.83 -20.38
N MET A 431 -8.57 2.73 -21.30
CA MET A 431 -8.12 2.71 -22.70
C MET A 431 -6.62 2.95 -22.84
N ALA A 432 -6.04 3.90 -22.09
CA ALA A 432 -4.60 4.12 -22.09
C ALA A 432 -3.84 2.90 -21.56
N LYS A 433 -4.26 2.32 -20.43
CA LYS A 433 -3.67 1.09 -19.88
C LYS A 433 -3.70 -0.07 -20.88
N ALA A 434 -4.77 -0.16 -21.68
CA ALA A 434 -4.91 -1.14 -22.75
C ALA A 434 -4.09 -0.81 -24.01
N GLY A 435 -3.38 0.33 -24.05
CA GLY A 435 -2.56 0.77 -25.18
C GLY A 435 -3.33 1.48 -26.31
N ALA A 436 -4.65 1.67 -26.17
CA ALA A 436 -5.49 2.24 -27.21
C ALA A 436 -5.18 3.73 -27.50
N LEU A 437 -4.59 4.43 -26.52
CA LEU A 437 -4.17 5.84 -26.64
C LEU A 437 -2.66 6.00 -26.96
N GLY A 438 -1.98 4.91 -27.29
CA GLY A 438 -0.55 4.87 -27.62
C GLY A 438 0.36 4.54 -26.42
N ALA A 439 1.59 4.11 -26.71
CA ALA A 439 2.53 3.57 -25.73
C ALA A 439 2.90 4.57 -24.60
N LYS A 440 3.04 5.86 -24.92
CA LYS A 440 3.34 6.90 -23.93
C LYS A 440 2.18 7.09 -22.94
N ALA A 441 0.94 7.14 -23.44
CA ALA A 441 -0.24 7.26 -22.60
C ALA A 441 -0.41 6.02 -21.71
N GLN A 442 -0.16 4.83 -22.26
CA GLN A 442 -0.15 3.58 -21.51
C GLN A 442 0.85 3.62 -20.36
N GLN A 443 2.10 4.01 -20.64
CA GLN A 443 3.14 4.10 -19.62
C GLN A 443 2.78 5.09 -18.51
N ILE A 444 2.27 6.28 -18.85
CA ILE A 444 1.84 7.28 -17.85
C ILE A 444 0.68 6.74 -17.01
N ALA A 445 -0.34 6.15 -17.62
CA ALA A 445 -1.51 5.61 -16.92
C ALA A 445 -1.13 4.47 -15.96
N THR A 446 -0.30 3.53 -16.42
CA THR A 446 0.18 2.42 -15.60
C THR A 446 1.05 2.92 -14.44
N ASN A 447 1.95 3.87 -14.70
CA ASN A 447 2.80 4.46 -13.66
C ASN A 447 1.96 5.23 -12.63
N LEU A 448 0.99 6.02 -13.08
CA LEU A 448 0.13 6.81 -12.20
C LEU A 448 -0.66 5.92 -11.24
N GLU A 449 -1.28 4.85 -11.74
CA GLU A 449 -2.05 3.93 -10.91
C GLU A 449 -1.17 3.14 -9.93
N ALA A 450 0.02 2.69 -10.38
CA ALA A 450 0.98 2.03 -9.51
C ALA A 450 1.41 2.96 -8.36
N GLN A 451 1.79 4.20 -8.67
CA GLN A 451 2.19 5.19 -7.67
C GLN A 451 1.04 5.54 -6.71
N ILE A 452 -0.20 5.68 -7.20
CA ILE A 452 -1.37 5.91 -6.34
C ILE A 452 -1.60 4.71 -5.40
N THR A 453 -1.40 3.48 -5.88
CA THR A 453 -1.54 2.27 -5.06
C THR A 453 -0.48 2.21 -3.95
N ASP A 454 0.78 2.51 -4.30
CA ASP A 454 1.88 2.55 -3.33
C ASP A 454 1.65 3.63 -2.28
N VAL A 455 1.28 4.85 -2.68
CA VAL A 455 0.95 5.94 -1.75
C VAL A 455 -0.27 5.61 -0.91
N THR A 456 -1.27 4.92 -1.46
CA THR A 456 -2.45 4.47 -0.70
C THR A 456 -2.05 3.53 0.43
N SER A 457 -1.14 2.59 0.15
CA SER A 457 -0.59 1.68 1.17
C SER A 457 0.16 2.44 2.26
N GLU A 458 1.03 3.38 1.87
CA GLU A 458 1.78 4.19 2.84
C GLU A 458 0.89 5.13 3.65
N LEU A 459 -0.11 5.77 3.03
CA LEU A 459 -1.10 6.55 3.76
C LEU A 459 -1.91 5.68 4.73
N GLY A 460 -2.20 4.43 4.37
CA GLY A 460 -2.77 3.43 5.27
C GLY A 460 -1.89 3.21 6.52
N ASN A 461 -0.58 3.02 6.32
CA ASN A 461 0.40 2.89 7.42
C ASN A 461 0.41 4.14 8.30
N VAL A 462 0.37 5.33 7.68
CA VAL A 462 0.34 6.61 8.40
C VAL A 462 -0.93 6.77 9.22
N TYR A 463 -2.09 6.42 8.67
CA TYR A 463 -3.37 6.48 9.38
C TYR A 463 -3.45 5.52 10.57
N MET A 464 -2.81 4.35 10.46
CA MET A 464 -2.72 3.37 11.55
C MET A 464 -1.59 3.63 12.55
N GLY A 465 -0.86 4.75 12.42
CA GLY A 465 0.20 5.13 13.34
C GLY A 465 1.43 4.22 13.27
N GLY A 466 1.75 3.68 12.08
CA GLY A 466 2.90 2.78 11.87
C GLY A 466 2.63 1.30 12.20
N ASN A 467 1.38 0.95 12.50
CA ASN A 467 0.91 -0.44 12.45
C ASN A 467 0.59 -0.84 11.00
N SER A 468 0.56 -2.15 10.75
CA SER A 468 0.13 -2.67 9.45
C SER A 468 -1.26 -2.10 9.10
N PRO A 469 -1.47 -1.68 7.85
CA PRO A 469 -2.70 -1.02 7.47
C PRO A 469 -3.84 -2.04 7.48
N THR A 470 -4.99 -1.65 8.04
CA THR A 470 -6.21 -2.47 7.96
C THR A 470 -6.89 -2.26 6.62
N ASP A 471 -7.71 -3.21 6.17
CA ASP A 471 -8.52 -3.07 4.95
C ASP A 471 -9.36 -1.77 4.95
N HIS A 472 -9.82 -1.36 6.14
CA HIS A 472 -10.51 -0.09 6.32
C HIS A 472 -9.62 1.13 6.08
N ALA A 473 -8.38 1.14 6.59
CA ALA A 473 -7.44 2.23 6.38
C ALA A 473 -7.01 2.32 4.90
N LEU A 474 -6.80 1.18 4.24
CA LEU A 474 -6.52 1.12 2.80
C LEU A 474 -7.71 1.61 1.97
N SER A 475 -8.94 1.21 2.34
CA SER A 475 -10.15 1.68 1.69
C SER A 475 -10.32 3.20 1.83
N LEU A 476 -10.04 3.75 3.01
CA LEU A 476 -10.11 5.19 3.25
C LEU A 476 -9.03 5.96 2.49
N ALA A 477 -7.80 5.44 2.44
CA ALA A 477 -6.72 6.00 1.66
C ALA A 477 -7.03 5.95 0.14
N GLY A 478 -7.55 4.83 -0.36
CA GLY A 478 -7.93 4.67 -1.77
C GLY A 478 -9.16 5.51 -2.18
N LYS A 479 -10.04 5.83 -1.22
CA LYS A 479 -11.10 6.83 -1.43
C LYS A 479 -10.55 8.27 -1.48
N ASN A 480 -9.39 8.52 -0.89
CA ASN A 480 -8.77 9.85 -0.87
C ASN A 480 -7.83 10.09 -2.06
N LEU A 481 -7.42 9.04 -2.79
CA LEU A 481 -6.63 9.14 -4.01
C LEU A 481 -7.15 8.13 -5.03
N SER A 482 -7.76 8.64 -6.10
CA SER A 482 -8.24 7.81 -7.21
C SER A 482 -7.75 8.34 -8.55
N ALA A 483 -7.26 7.45 -9.40
CA ALA A 483 -6.87 7.77 -10.76
C ALA A 483 -8.09 8.13 -11.65
N ASP A 484 -9.31 7.81 -11.20
CA ASP A 484 -10.57 8.08 -11.90
C ASP A 484 -11.01 9.55 -11.76
N TRP A 485 -10.33 10.35 -10.94
CA TRP A 485 -10.70 11.74 -10.67
C TRP A 485 -10.31 12.70 -11.78
N THR A 486 -10.90 13.90 -11.75
CA THR A 486 -10.39 15.01 -12.57
C THR A 486 -9.01 15.41 -12.08
N LYS A 487 -8.19 15.96 -13.00
CA LYS A 487 -6.86 16.48 -12.66
C LYS A 487 -6.90 17.42 -11.45
N ASP A 488 -7.82 18.38 -11.44
CA ASP A 488 -7.96 19.35 -10.35
C ASP A 488 -8.34 18.70 -9.01
N GLN A 489 -9.21 17.69 -9.03
CA GLN A 489 -9.56 16.92 -7.83
C GLN A 489 -8.37 16.13 -7.30
N LEU A 490 -7.65 15.43 -8.18
CA LEU A 490 -6.47 14.66 -7.81
C LEU A 490 -5.37 15.56 -7.25
N LEU A 491 -5.08 16.69 -7.90
CA LEU A 491 -4.12 17.68 -7.41
C LEU A 491 -4.55 18.31 -6.07
N SER A 492 -5.84 18.61 -5.90
CA SER A 492 -6.36 19.13 -4.63
C SER A 492 -6.22 18.10 -3.50
N ALA A 493 -6.46 16.83 -3.78
CA ALA A 493 -6.29 15.75 -2.81
C ALA A 493 -4.82 15.48 -2.47
N ILE A 494 -3.92 15.53 -3.47
CA ILE A 494 -2.46 15.46 -3.25
C ILE A 494 -2.01 16.61 -2.34
N LYS A 495 -2.51 17.83 -2.57
CA LYS A 495 -2.21 18.99 -1.73
C LYS A 495 -2.67 18.78 -0.29
N LEU A 496 -3.90 18.29 -0.09
CA LEU A 496 -4.42 17.95 1.24
C LEU A 496 -3.60 16.85 1.92
N ALA A 497 -3.22 15.80 1.18
CA ALA A 497 -2.37 14.73 1.70
C ALA A 497 -0.99 15.26 2.12
N ARG A 498 -0.37 16.14 1.33
CA ARG A 498 0.90 16.80 1.66
C ARG A 498 0.79 17.61 2.95
N THR A 499 -0.26 18.42 3.10
CA THR A 499 -0.51 19.18 4.35
C THR A 499 -0.66 18.24 5.55
N ASN A 500 -1.43 17.16 5.43
CA ASN A 500 -1.63 16.19 6.51
C ASN A 500 -0.31 15.47 6.89
N LEU A 501 0.50 15.08 5.91
CA LEU A 501 1.80 14.48 6.15
C LEU A 501 2.76 15.47 6.80
N GLN A 502 2.78 16.73 6.36
CA GLN A 502 3.61 17.78 6.94
C GLN A 502 3.25 18.06 8.41
N ILE A 503 1.95 18.11 8.75
CA ILE A 503 1.48 18.22 10.14
C ILE A 503 2.01 17.06 10.99
N ARG A 504 1.97 15.83 10.46
CA ARG A 504 2.48 14.64 11.16
C ARG A 504 4.00 14.66 11.30
N THR A 505 4.73 15.02 10.25
CA THR A 505 6.18 15.22 10.29
C THR A 505 6.55 16.21 11.39
N ASN A 506 5.87 17.35 11.42
CA ASN A 506 6.14 18.38 12.43
C ASN A 506 5.71 17.91 13.83
N SER A 507 4.63 17.14 13.96
CA SER A 507 4.23 16.55 15.25
C SER A 507 5.30 15.62 15.78
N ILE A 508 5.89 14.79 14.92
CA ILE A 508 6.97 13.86 15.23
C ILE A 508 8.26 14.59 15.60
N THR A 509 8.64 15.61 14.84
CA THR A 509 9.84 16.42 15.12
C THR A 509 9.72 17.18 16.44
N ASN A 510 8.53 17.68 16.76
CA ASN A 510 8.27 18.45 17.97
C ASN A 510 7.84 17.60 19.18
N ALA A 511 7.63 16.29 19.02
CA ALA A 511 7.25 15.40 20.13
C ALA A 511 8.37 15.23 21.18
N GLY A 512 9.58 15.77 20.93
CA GLY A 512 10.76 15.54 21.73
C GLY A 512 11.25 14.10 21.60
N ALA A 513 12.55 13.86 21.80
CA ALA A 513 12.98 12.52 22.11
C ALA A 513 12.33 12.17 23.46
N ILE A 514 11.52 11.11 23.51
CA ILE A 514 11.15 10.51 24.79
C ILE A 514 12.45 9.96 25.33
N THR A 515 13.18 10.78 26.10
CA THR A 515 14.11 10.24 27.07
C THR A 515 13.28 9.25 27.86
N ALA A 516 13.60 7.96 27.75
CA ALA A 516 12.96 6.91 28.50
C ALA A 516 12.83 7.45 29.92
N SER A 517 11.61 7.74 30.34
CA SER A 517 11.34 8.29 31.67
C SER A 517 12.15 7.42 32.60
N SER A 518 13.12 8.01 33.29
CA SER A 518 13.93 7.34 34.29
C SER A 518 12.96 6.47 35.08
N GLN A 519 12.99 5.16 34.84
CA GLN A 519 12.25 4.22 35.64
C GLN A 519 12.70 4.59 37.04
N GLN A 520 11.77 5.11 37.82
CA GLN A 520 11.94 5.31 39.24
C GLN A 520 12.31 3.91 39.73
N THR A 521 13.62 3.69 39.92
CA THR A 521 14.13 2.45 40.45
C THR A 521 13.38 2.26 41.76
N PRO A 522 12.59 1.18 41.92
CA PRO A 522 11.98 0.89 43.20
C PRO A 522 13.09 0.87 44.26
N PRO A 523 12.84 1.37 45.48
CA PRO A 523 13.84 1.39 46.53
C PRO A 523 14.45 -0.01 46.72
N PRO A 524 15.77 -0.12 46.96
CA PRO A 524 16.49 -1.38 46.91
C PRO A 524 15.88 -2.38 47.89
N ALA A 525 15.39 -3.50 47.34
CA ALA A 525 15.05 -4.66 48.14
C ALA A 525 16.34 -5.22 48.79
N PRO A 526 16.29 -5.66 50.06
CA PRO A 526 17.45 -6.21 50.75
C PRO A 526 18.05 -7.40 49.98
N ALA A 527 19.38 -7.40 49.90
CA ALA A 527 20.18 -8.29 49.07
C ALA A 527 19.85 -9.78 49.30
N ALA A 528 19.31 -10.42 48.26
CA ALA A 528 19.28 -11.86 48.13
C ALA A 528 20.46 -12.31 47.24
N THR A 529 21.10 -13.38 47.70
CA THR A 529 22.27 -14.08 47.16
C THR A 529 22.18 -14.40 45.65
N PRO A 530 23.31 -14.45 44.92
CA PRO A 530 23.33 -14.59 43.47
C PRO A 530 22.92 -16.01 43.05
N SER A 531 21.83 -16.13 42.31
CA SER A 531 21.50 -17.33 41.52
C SER A 531 21.88 -17.08 40.06
N ALA A 532 22.64 -18.02 39.49
CA ALA A 532 23.07 -18.01 38.11
C ALA A 532 21.88 -17.94 37.15
N THR A 533 21.89 -16.95 36.26
CA THR A 533 20.89 -16.81 35.19
C THR A 533 21.35 -17.58 33.96
N THR A 534 20.75 -18.74 33.75
CA THR A 534 20.81 -19.48 32.49
C THR A 534 19.97 -18.73 31.44
N PRO A 535 20.46 -18.53 30.19
CA PRO A 535 19.70 -17.83 29.17
C PRO A 535 18.42 -18.60 28.83
N THR A 536 17.27 -18.03 29.17
CA THR A 536 15.97 -18.59 28.82
C THR A 536 15.68 -18.27 27.36
N SER A 537 15.92 -19.23 26.47
CA SER A 537 15.44 -19.20 25.09
C SER A 537 13.91 -19.12 25.12
N THR A 538 13.35 -17.95 24.82
CA THR A 538 11.91 -17.75 24.74
C THR A 538 11.34 -18.49 23.52
N MET A 539 10.65 -19.60 23.80
CA MET A 539 9.89 -20.36 22.80
C MET A 539 8.80 -19.45 22.18
N PRO A 540 8.69 -19.36 20.84
CA PRO A 540 7.64 -18.61 20.17
C PRO A 540 6.23 -19.11 20.54
N ALA A 541 5.27 -18.20 20.73
CA ALA A 541 3.92 -18.53 21.21
C ALA A 541 3.15 -19.50 20.30
N ASN A 542 3.39 -19.43 18.98
CA ASN A 542 2.82 -20.33 17.98
C ASN A 542 3.31 -21.77 18.10
N VAL A 543 4.58 -21.98 18.51
CA VAL A 543 5.15 -23.32 18.72
C VAL A 543 4.50 -24.01 19.92
N SER A 544 4.33 -23.25 21.01
CA SER A 544 3.62 -23.71 22.22
C SER A 544 2.19 -24.17 21.89
N ALA A 545 1.45 -23.38 21.12
CA ALA A 545 0.06 -23.68 20.79
C ALA A 545 -0.09 -24.97 19.97
N VAL A 546 0.83 -25.25 19.04
CA VAL A 546 0.77 -26.43 18.15
C VAL A 546 1.23 -27.71 18.85
N LEU A 547 2.21 -27.62 19.75
CA LEU A 547 2.84 -28.80 20.36
C LEU A 547 2.29 -29.15 21.76
N LYS A 548 1.48 -28.28 22.36
CA LYS A 548 0.86 -28.55 23.66
C LYS A 548 -0.13 -29.72 23.56
N GLY A 549 0.12 -30.78 24.32
CA GLY A 549 -0.72 -31.99 24.35
C GLY A 549 -0.32 -33.07 23.33
N GLN A 550 0.71 -32.83 22.52
CA GLN A 550 1.28 -33.87 21.66
C GLN A 550 2.02 -34.93 22.49
N LYS A 551 2.04 -36.18 22.01
CA LYS A 551 2.79 -37.25 22.68
C LYS A 551 4.30 -36.96 22.65
N PRO A 552 5.09 -37.49 23.58
CA PRO A 552 6.55 -37.29 23.57
C PRO A 552 7.15 -37.74 22.23
N GLY A 553 7.95 -36.89 21.58
CA GLY A 553 8.46 -37.15 20.23
C GLY A 553 9.08 -35.93 19.54
N ARG A 554 9.65 -36.18 18.35
CA ARG A 554 10.27 -35.16 17.48
C ARG A 554 9.23 -34.71 16.45
N TYR A 555 8.97 -33.40 16.39
CA TYR A 555 8.01 -32.77 15.49
C TYR A 555 8.72 -31.77 14.58
N THR A 556 8.43 -31.83 13.28
CA THR A 556 8.90 -30.83 12.30
C THR A 556 7.70 -30.00 11.90
N LEU A 557 7.75 -28.69 12.14
CA LEU A 557 6.68 -27.77 11.77
C LEU A 557 6.79 -27.39 10.29
N SER A 558 5.75 -26.76 9.74
CA SER A 558 5.70 -26.34 8.33
C SER A 558 6.77 -25.32 7.94
N ASP A 559 7.38 -24.63 8.92
CA ASP A 559 8.53 -23.73 8.73
C ASP A 559 9.88 -24.46 8.69
N GLY A 560 9.88 -25.80 8.78
CA GLY A 560 11.09 -26.64 8.80
C GLY A 560 11.78 -26.70 10.17
N SER A 561 11.28 -26.01 11.19
CA SER A 561 11.85 -26.06 12.53
C SER A 561 11.53 -27.39 13.22
N VAL A 562 12.54 -27.96 13.88
CA VAL A 562 12.42 -29.20 14.62
C VAL A 562 12.27 -28.91 16.11
N TRP A 563 11.31 -29.57 16.76
CA TRP A 563 11.03 -29.46 18.18
C TRP A 563 10.89 -30.84 18.80
N LEU A 564 11.34 -30.98 20.04
CA LEU A 564 11.23 -32.19 20.85
C LEU A 564 10.23 -31.93 21.98
N VAL A 565 9.19 -32.75 22.06
CA VAL A 565 8.27 -32.80 23.20
C VAL A 565 8.75 -33.90 24.13
N GLN A 566 9.10 -33.56 25.37
CA GLN A 566 9.55 -34.53 26.37
C GLN A 566 8.37 -35.20 27.09
N ALA A 567 8.65 -36.25 27.87
CA ALA A 567 7.65 -37.01 28.61
C ALA A 567 6.89 -36.17 29.66
N ASP A 568 7.52 -35.10 30.17
CA ASP A 568 6.93 -34.15 31.12
C ASP A 568 6.11 -33.04 30.43
N GLY A 569 5.99 -33.08 29.10
CA GLY A 569 5.30 -32.07 28.30
C GLY A 569 6.14 -30.81 28.03
N SER A 570 7.39 -30.75 28.46
CA SER A 570 8.30 -29.66 28.10
C SER A 570 8.67 -29.72 26.61
N ILE A 571 8.80 -28.55 25.99
CA ILE A 571 9.09 -28.41 24.55
C ILE A 571 10.47 -27.76 24.42
N GLN A 572 11.37 -28.41 23.67
CA GLN A 572 12.71 -27.91 23.41
C GLN A 572 12.96 -27.87 21.90
N LYS A 573 13.76 -26.89 21.44
CA LYS A 573 14.14 -26.82 20.02
C LYS A 573 15.12 -27.97 19.73
N GLY A 574 14.78 -28.84 18.79
CA GLY A 574 15.63 -29.94 18.37
C GLY A 574 16.77 -29.41 17.50
N SER A 575 18.00 -29.82 17.79
CA SER A 575 19.17 -29.57 16.96
C SER A 575 19.22 -30.44 15.70
#